data_AF-A0A3R9GBF4-F1
#
_entry.id   AF-A0A3R9GBF4-F1
#
_cell.length_a   1.000
_cell.length_b   1.000
_cell.length_c   1.000
_cell.angle_alpha   90.00
_cell.angle_beta   90.00
_cell.angle_gamma   90.00
#
_symmetry.space_group_name_H-M   'P 1'
#
loop_
_entity.id
_entity.type
_entity.pdbx_description
1 polymer ?
#
loop_
_entity_poly.entity_id
_entity_poly.type
_entity_poly.pdbx_seq_one_letter_code
_entity_poly.pdbx_strand_id
1 'polypeptide(L)'
;MVVDVDICGLNVGDNHPVRLMGVLNLSHESFYKGSVVREDSLIDAASAMVEEGATVLDIGGRSTWPLAEPISKEIERERLLPAIDALAGNVDAVLSVDTVFADIADQCLDRGADLVNDVSGFMTDVNMAGVVADHECPAVVMASRKVPGDVLGMDAVMDSLEAIIEMCEGKGIDMDRLILDPAIGKWVPEKDPIYDFETFDRFERLQLFGRPVLAALSRKSFIGEVLNKPAAERLYGSLAATAIAVHKGAHIIRTHDVAATTDAVRIAEAIRGRQPVVEEKGFEVSVLDITNPDDAALVMKNIGVTETGSTIMKNKTVNRVLRISNITTTEALIIKQEILARGGDAALERDAVSHEAEWTDVIVMGTLLQVRRLADKLECQARNLPLISNLIKDTLKQESDVEYRYMRKI
;
A
#
# COMPACT_ATOMS: atom_id res chain seq x y z
N MET A 1 -6.13 1.51 12.26
CA MET A 1 -5.26 1.94 13.38
C MET A 1 -4.74 3.30 13.01
N VAL A 2 -4.78 4.25 13.92
CA VAL A 2 -4.24 5.59 13.69
C VAL A 2 -2.73 5.49 13.76
N VAL A 3 -2.05 5.99 12.74
CA VAL A 3 -0.58 6.06 12.68
C VAL A 3 -0.19 7.50 12.94
N ASP A 4 0.58 7.80 13.99
CA ASP A 4 1.21 9.10 14.21
C ASP A 4 2.59 8.86 14.85
N VAL A 5 3.67 9.23 14.15
CA VAL A 5 5.06 9.02 14.59
C VAL A 5 5.91 10.27 14.34
N ASP A 6 7.05 10.36 15.01
CA ASP A 6 8.10 11.35 14.74
C ASP A 6 9.22 10.71 13.90
N ILE A 7 9.53 11.32 12.75
CA ILE A 7 10.61 10.90 11.85
C ILE A 7 11.58 12.07 11.73
N CYS A 8 12.65 12.05 12.52
CA CYS A 8 13.66 13.11 12.55
C CYS A 8 13.06 14.50 12.81
N GLY A 9 12.13 14.61 13.76
CA GLY A 9 11.42 15.86 14.08
C GLY A 9 10.24 16.18 13.17
N LEU A 10 9.97 15.35 12.15
CA LEU A 10 8.78 15.45 11.30
C LEU A 10 7.66 14.57 11.85
N ASN A 11 6.55 15.18 12.26
CA ASN A 11 5.34 14.42 12.57
C ASN A 11 4.74 13.81 11.29
N VAL A 12 4.62 12.49 11.22
CA VAL A 12 4.09 11.74 10.06
C VAL A 12 2.96 10.85 10.51
N GLY A 13 1.79 10.95 9.87
CA GLY A 13 0.64 10.17 10.31
C GLY A 13 -0.72 10.61 9.77
N ASP A 14 -1.77 9.98 10.28
CA ASP A 14 -3.18 10.22 9.96
C ASP A 14 -3.66 11.60 10.46
N ASN A 15 -3.06 12.12 11.54
CA ASN A 15 -3.42 13.42 12.11
C ASN A 15 -2.46 14.55 11.70
N HIS A 16 -1.50 14.24 10.84
CA HIS A 16 -0.48 15.18 10.38
C HIS A 16 -0.55 15.38 8.87
N PRO A 17 0.01 16.50 8.36
CA PRO A 17 0.13 16.68 6.92
C PRO A 17 0.96 15.57 6.28
N VAL A 18 0.53 15.10 5.12
CA VAL A 18 1.27 14.21 4.25
C VAL A 18 2.60 14.86 3.89
N ARG A 19 3.68 14.09 4.05
CA ARG A 19 5.03 14.55 3.76
C ARG A 19 5.38 14.32 2.30
N LEU A 20 6.08 15.28 1.70
CA LEU A 20 6.62 15.15 0.35
C LEU A 20 8.09 14.76 0.44
N MET A 21 8.41 13.63 -0.17
CA MET A 21 9.75 13.16 -0.41
C MET A 21 10.14 13.48 -1.86
N GLY A 22 10.95 14.51 -2.03
CA GLY A 22 11.42 14.94 -3.34
C GLY A 22 12.61 14.10 -3.80
N VAL A 23 12.58 13.59 -5.02
CA VAL A 23 13.65 12.75 -5.58
C VAL A 23 14.77 13.60 -6.17
N LEU A 24 15.98 13.48 -5.62
CA LEU A 24 17.20 14.14 -6.09
C LEU A 24 18.14 13.11 -6.70
N ASN A 25 18.07 12.94 -8.02
CA ASN A 25 18.88 11.96 -8.73
C ASN A 25 20.23 12.53 -9.14
N LEU A 26 21.32 11.90 -8.67
CA LEU A 26 22.69 12.27 -9.02
C LEU A 26 23.19 11.60 -10.31
N SER A 27 22.46 10.59 -10.79
CA SER A 27 22.86 9.82 -11.98
C SER A 27 22.65 10.60 -13.28
N HIS A 28 23.74 10.80 -14.04
CA HIS A 28 23.69 11.37 -15.39
C HIS A 28 22.96 10.45 -16.40
N GLU A 29 22.76 9.18 -16.06
CA GLU A 29 22.12 8.15 -16.88
C GLU A 29 20.60 7.99 -16.61
N SER A 30 20.00 8.81 -15.74
CA SER A 30 18.58 8.70 -15.41
C SER A 30 17.64 8.95 -16.61
N PHE A 31 16.52 8.21 -16.67
CA PHE A 31 15.54 8.23 -17.76
C PHE A 31 14.90 9.62 -17.99
N TYR A 32 15.01 10.53 -17.03
CA TYR A 32 14.48 11.89 -17.08
C TYR A 32 15.63 12.91 -17.05
N LYS A 33 15.96 13.49 -18.22
CA LYS A 33 17.03 14.50 -18.35
C LYS A 33 16.81 15.78 -17.52
N GLY A 34 15.60 16.00 -16.99
CA GLY A 34 15.27 17.16 -16.16
C GLY A 34 15.58 17.02 -14.67
N SER A 35 15.97 15.84 -14.16
CA SER A 35 16.23 15.62 -12.72
C SER A 35 17.71 15.48 -12.35
N VAL A 36 18.63 15.63 -13.31
CA VAL A 36 20.07 15.49 -13.06
C VAL A 36 20.64 16.84 -12.65
N VAL A 37 20.99 16.96 -11.38
CA VAL A 37 21.60 18.17 -10.84
C VAL A 37 23.12 18.07 -10.96
N ARG A 38 23.79 19.12 -11.45
CA ARG A 38 25.26 19.18 -11.43
C ARG A 38 25.72 19.52 -10.01
N GLU A 39 26.92 19.07 -9.60
CA GLU A 39 27.46 19.30 -8.24
C GLU A 39 27.41 20.77 -7.80
N ASP A 40 27.65 21.69 -8.73
CA ASP A 40 27.60 23.14 -8.57
C ASP A 40 26.19 23.74 -8.45
N SER A 41 25.14 22.94 -8.64
CA SER A 41 23.72 23.32 -8.55
C SER A 41 22.92 22.46 -7.57
N LEU A 42 23.57 21.55 -6.84
CA LEU A 42 22.93 20.57 -5.96
C LEU A 42 22.10 21.24 -4.86
N ILE A 43 22.71 22.19 -4.15
CA ILE A 43 22.07 22.94 -3.08
C ILE A 43 20.90 23.77 -3.61
N ASP A 44 21.06 24.40 -4.78
CA ASP A 44 20.00 25.21 -5.39
C ASP A 44 18.78 24.36 -5.76
N ALA A 45 19.00 23.18 -6.36
CA ALA A 45 17.90 22.28 -6.71
C ALA A 45 17.21 21.71 -5.47
N ALA A 46 17.98 21.31 -4.46
CA ALA A 46 17.45 20.86 -3.19
C ALA A 46 16.63 21.97 -2.49
N SER A 47 17.16 23.19 -2.44
CA SER A 47 16.47 24.35 -1.86
C SER A 47 15.18 24.68 -2.60
N ALA A 48 15.19 24.62 -3.94
CA ALA A 48 13.99 24.82 -4.75
C ALA A 48 12.92 23.75 -4.43
N MET A 49 13.30 22.49 -4.28
CA MET A 49 12.37 21.42 -3.89
C MET A 49 11.77 21.65 -2.49
N VAL A 50 12.56 22.17 -1.55
CA VAL A 50 12.07 22.55 -0.22
C VAL A 50 11.07 23.71 -0.31
N GLU A 51 11.39 24.76 -1.09
CA GLU A 51 10.47 25.88 -1.35
C GLU A 51 9.16 25.43 -2.01
N GLU A 52 9.22 24.42 -2.87
CA GLU A 52 8.05 23.79 -3.49
C GLU A 52 7.22 22.91 -2.54
N GLY A 53 7.77 22.57 -1.37
CA GLY A 53 7.07 21.87 -0.28
C GLY A 53 7.64 20.50 0.11
N ALA A 54 8.80 20.10 -0.42
CA ALA A 54 9.48 18.88 0.03
C ALA A 54 9.96 19.05 1.47
N THR A 55 9.61 18.10 2.33
CA THR A 55 10.11 18.03 3.72
C THR A 55 11.18 16.96 3.89
N VAL A 56 11.24 16.04 2.93
CA VAL A 56 12.28 15.01 2.82
C VAL A 56 12.89 15.10 1.42
N LEU A 57 14.20 15.00 1.32
CA LEU A 57 14.91 14.85 0.05
C LEU A 57 15.50 13.45 -0.01
N ASP A 58 15.26 12.73 -1.11
CA ASP A 58 15.75 11.37 -1.33
C ASP A 58 16.84 11.37 -2.38
N ILE A 59 18.07 11.15 -1.93
CA ILE A 59 19.30 11.28 -2.71
C ILE A 59 19.68 9.91 -3.25
N GLY A 60 19.59 9.76 -4.58
CA GLY A 60 19.91 8.52 -5.28
C GLY A 60 21.13 8.64 -6.17
N GLY A 61 22.14 7.80 -5.93
CA GLY A 61 23.34 7.69 -6.79
C GLY A 61 23.15 6.81 -8.03
N ARG A 62 22.10 5.98 -8.03
CA ARG A 62 21.77 4.98 -9.05
C ARG A 62 20.38 5.19 -9.62
N SER A 63 20.17 4.75 -10.86
CA SER A 63 18.82 4.61 -11.40
C SER A 63 18.23 3.28 -10.93
N THR A 64 17.02 3.32 -10.38
CA THR A 64 16.23 2.13 -10.01
C THR A 64 15.42 1.58 -11.19
N TRP A 65 15.61 2.13 -12.40
CA TRP A 65 14.94 1.64 -13.60
C TRP A 65 15.51 0.26 -14.00
N PRO A 66 14.67 -0.79 -14.22
CA PRO A 66 15.17 -2.14 -14.49
C PRO A 66 16.05 -2.30 -15.73
N LEU A 67 16.02 -1.33 -16.66
CA LEU A 67 16.81 -1.34 -17.89
C LEU A 67 18.03 -0.40 -17.83
N ALA A 68 18.28 0.24 -16.69
CA ALA A 68 19.47 1.06 -16.51
C ALA A 68 20.73 0.18 -16.44
N GLU A 69 21.85 0.68 -16.97
CA GLU A 69 23.13 -0.01 -16.82
C GLU A 69 23.51 -0.05 -15.33
N PRO A 70 23.90 -1.22 -14.80
CA PRO A 70 24.34 -1.31 -13.42
C PRO A 70 25.62 -0.51 -13.23
N ILE A 71 25.63 0.37 -12.24
CA ILE A 71 26.85 1.06 -11.80
C ILE A 71 27.58 0.23 -10.75
N SER A 72 28.88 0.43 -10.63
CA SER A 72 29.65 -0.19 -9.55
C SER A 72 29.29 0.47 -8.21
N LYS A 73 29.47 -0.29 -7.13
CA LYS A 73 29.34 0.20 -5.75
C LYS A 73 30.23 1.41 -5.47
N GLU A 74 31.43 1.45 -6.06
CA GLU A 74 32.35 2.59 -5.90
C GLU A 74 31.80 3.87 -6.56
N ILE A 75 31.23 3.76 -7.76
CA ILE A 75 30.65 4.91 -8.47
C ILE A 75 29.47 5.48 -7.67
N GLU A 76 28.62 4.62 -7.11
CA GLU A 76 27.52 5.07 -6.26
C GLU A 76 28.03 5.79 -5.02
N ARG A 77 29.07 5.26 -4.37
CA ARG A 77 29.71 5.90 -3.21
C ARG A 77 30.28 7.28 -3.58
N GLU A 78 31.01 7.37 -4.69
CA GLU A 78 31.60 8.62 -5.20
C GLU A 78 30.52 9.66 -5.55
N ARG A 79 29.30 9.24 -5.90
CA ARG A 79 28.16 10.15 -6.11
C ARG A 79 27.50 10.56 -4.81
N LEU A 80 27.19 9.60 -3.94
CA LEU A 80 26.38 9.84 -2.73
C LEU A 80 27.13 10.63 -1.66
N LEU A 81 28.37 10.24 -1.31
CA LEU A 81 29.06 10.83 -0.16
C LEU A 81 29.27 12.36 -0.32
N PRO A 82 29.80 12.87 -1.46
CA PRO A 82 29.97 14.31 -1.63
C PRO A 82 28.64 15.07 -1.66
N ALA A 83 27.57 14.44 -2.18
CA ALA A 83 26.25 15.05 -2.21
C ALA A 83 25.66 15.21 -0.80
N ILE A 84 25.81 14.19 0.05
CA ILE A 84 25.40 14.27 1.45
C ILE A 84 26.22 15.34 2.19
N ASP A 85 27.55 15.35 2.04
CA ASP A 85 28.43 16.37 2.65
C ASP A 85 28.03 17.79 2.25
N ALA A 86 27.61 18.00 1.01
CA ALA A 86 27.19 19.30 0.50
C ALA A 86 25.80 19.73 1.00
N LEU A 87 24.88 18.79 1.21
CA LEU A 87 23.51 19.08 1.62
C LEU A 87 23.35 19.18 3.14
N ALA A 88 24.09 18.37 3.90
CA ALA A 88 24.00 18.32 5.35
C ALA A 88 24.24 19.71 5.98
N GLY A 89 23.23 20.21 6.70
CA GLY A 89 23.24 21.53 7.33
C GLY A 89 23.07 22.73 6.39
N ASN A 90 22.96 22.52 5.07
CA ASN A 90 22.75 23.58 4.08
C ASN A 90 21.33 23.63 3.52
N VAL A 91 20.48 22.64 3.82
CA VAL A 91 19.06 22.59 3.41
C VAL A 91 18.16 22.25 4.60
N ASP A 92 16.98 22.85 4.64
CA ASP A 92 15.97 22.64 5.70
C ASP A 92 15.03 21.49 5.36
N ALA A 93 15.59 20.28 5.22
CA ALA A 93 14.86 19.05 4.95
C ALA A 93 15.59 17.84 5.51
N VAL A 94 14.83 16.80 5.82
CA VAL A 94 15.38 15.50 6.21
C VAL A 94 16.03 14.84 4.99
N LEU A 95 17.27 14.36 5.15
CA LEU A 95 18.06 13.76 4.08
C LEU A 95 17.93 12.23 4.11
N SER A 96 17.30 11.69 3.08
CA SER A 96 17.19 10.25 2.81
C SER A 96 18.27 9.81 1.83
N VAL A 97 18.96 8.72 2.12
CA VAL A 97 19.88 8.06 1.18
C VAL A 97 19.20 6.84 0.54
N ASP A 98 19.02 6.85 -0.78
CA ASP A 98 18.49 5.71 -1.56
C ASP A 98 19.65 4.78 -1.93
N THR A 99 19.85 3.73 -1.13
CA THR A 99 20.88 2.71 -1.36
C THR A 99 20.51 1.36 -0.76
N VAL A 100 21.07 0.30 -1.35
CA VAL A 100 20.90 -1.10 -0.91
C VAL A 100 22.17 -1.67 -0.27
N PHE A 101 23.21 -0.85 -0.08
CA PHE A 101 24.51 -1.27 0.43
C PHE A 101 24.78 -0.69 1.82
N ALA A 102 24.99 -1.56 2.80
CA ALA A 102 25.05 -1.18 4.21
C ALA A 102 26.24 -0.25 4.52
N ASP A 103 27.42 -0.51 3.94
CA ASP A 103 28.60 0.34 4.11
C ASP A 103 28.48 1.73 3.47
N ILE A 104 27.64 1.88 2.44
CA ILE A 104 27.34 3.20 1.87
C ILE A 104 26.36 3.94 2.77
N ALA A 105 25.30 3.27 3.22
CA ALA A 105 24.36 3.85 4.17
C ALA A 105 25.06 4.32 5.46
N ASP A 106 25.88 3.47 6.07
CA ASP A 106 26.69 3.76 7.25
C ASP A 106 27.53 5.04 7.08
N GLN A 107 28.24 5.14 5.96
CA GLN A 107 29.04 6.32 5.64
C GLN A 107 28.19 7.58 5.37
N CYS A 108 27.01 7.44 4.77
CA CYS A 108 26.12 8.58 4.55
C CYS A 108 25.53 9.09 5.86
N LEU A 109 25.13 8.18 6.77
CA LEU A 109 24.62 8.52 8.10
C LEU A 109 25.69 9.25 8.93
N ASP A 110 26.94 8.76 8.93
CA ASP A 110 28.09 9.43 9.56
C ASP A 110 28.32 10.89 9.05
N ARG A 111 27.86 11.19 7.84
CA ARG A 111 28.03 12.48 7.16
C ARG A 111 26.80 13.38 7.24
N GLY A 112 25.76 12.95 7.94
CA GLY A 112 24.55 13.75 8.16
C GLY A 112 23.38 13.41 7.26
N ALA A 113 23.34 12.22 6.64
CA ALA A 113 22.07 11.65 6.23
C ALA A 113 21.24 11.30 7.48
N ASP A 114 19.93 11.47 7.39
CA ASP A 114 19.00 11.30 8.52
C ASP A 114 18.26 9.96 8.47
N LEU A 115 18.02 9.42 7.27
CA LEU A 115 17.27 8.18 7.09
C LEU A 115 17.77 7.36 5.88
N VAL A 116 17.51 6.06 5.90
CA VAL A 116 17.86 5.14 4.80
C VAL A 116 16.62 4.75 4.02
N ASN A 117 16.69 4.79 2.69
CA ASN A 117 15.66 4.24 1.82
C ASN A 117 16.23 3.00 1.09
N ASP A 118 15.86 1.80 1.55
CA ASP A 118 16.31 0.54 0.95
C ASP A 118 15.17 -0.13 0.18
N VAL A 119 15.22 0.04 -1.15
CA VAL A 119 14.28 -0.56 -2.11
C VAL A 119 14.32 -2.10 -2.13
N SER A 120 15.27 -2.75 -1.46
CA SER A 120 15.31 -4.20 -1.30
C SER A 120 14.69 -4.70 0.00
N GLY A 121 14.24 -3.81 0.89
CA GLY A 121 13.73 -4.20 2.21
C GLY A 121 14.78 -4.94 3.04
N PHE A 122 16.04 -4.52 2.93
CA PHE A 122 17.23 -5.13 3.56
C PHE A 122 17.59 -6.54 3.05
N MET A 123 17.00 -6.98 1.93
CA MET A 123 17.25 -8.32 1.38
C MET A 123 18.53 -8.38 0.54
N THR A 124 19.02 -7.26 0.01
CA THR A 124 20.26 -7.24 -0.80
C THR A 124 21.51 -7.32 0.07
N ASP A 125 21.58 -6.53 1.14
CA ASP A 125 22.68 -6.52 2.09
C ASP A 125 22.14 -6.77 3.50
N VAL A 126 22.38 -7.98 4.01
CA VAL A 126 21.90 -8.44 5.31
C VAL A 126 22.45 -7.63 6.50
N ASN A 127 23.47 -6.80 6.28
CA ASN A 127 24.02 -5.92 7.31
C ASN A 127 23.26 -4.60 7.43
N MET A 128 22.42 -4.24 6.45
CA MET A 128 21.72 -2.95 6.42
C MET A 128 20.86 -2.74 7.67
N ALA A 129 20.13 -3.77 8.10
CA ALA A 129 19.32 -3.71 9.32
C ALA A 129 20.16 -3.45 10.57
N GLY A 130 21.42 -3.93 10.61
CA GLY A 130 22.36 -3.65 11.69
C GLY A 130 22.79 -2.19 11.69
N VAL A 131 23.15 -1.65 10.52
CA VAL A 131 23.51 -0.22 10.35
C VAL A 131 22.36 0.68 10.80
N VAL A 132 21.14 0.42 10.35
CA VAL A 132 19.95 1.19 10.74
C VAL A 132 19.72 1.14 12.27
N ALA A 133 19.90 -0.02 12.90
CA ALA A 133 19.78 -0.17 14.34
C ALA A 133 20.89 0.58 15.10
N ASP A 134 22.14 0.47 14.65
CA ASP A 134 23.31 1.09 15.29
C ASP A 134 23.27 2.63 15.21
N HIS A 135 22.81 3.18 14.09
CA HIS A 135 22.61 4.62 13.90
C HIS A 135 21.29 5.14 14.49
N GLU A 136 20.41 4.24 14.93
CA GLU A 136 19.10 4.62 15.45
C GLU A 136 18.29 5.46 14.43
N CYS A 137 18.52 5.30 13.12
CA CYS A 137 17.89 6.13 12.09
C CYS A 137 16.56 5.53 11.61
N PRO A 138 15.64 6.35 11.06
CA PRO A 138 14.50 5.83 10.31
C PRO A 138 14.89 5.12 9.03
N ALA A 139 14.02 4.22 8.58
CA ALA A 139 14.22 3.53 7.33
C ALA A 139 12.93 3.31 6.53
N VAL A 140 13.00 3.57 5.23
CA VAL A 140 12.00 3.10 4.26
C VAL A 140 12.39 1.69 3.82
N VAL A 141 11.47 0.76 4.01
CA VAL A 141 11.62 -0.63 3.57
C VAL A 141 10.56 -0.96 2.53
N MET A 142 11.01 -1.40 1.35
CA MET A 142 10.13 -1.74 0.25
C MET A 142 9.83 -3.25 0.21
N ALA A 143 8.56 -3.60 -0.01
CA ALA A 143 8.11 -4.98 -0.14
C ALA A 143 8.91 -5.75 -1.20
N SER A 144 9.71 -6.71 -0.74
CA SER A 144 10.66 -7.50 -1.53
C SER A 144 10.89 -8.88 -0.88
N ARG A 145 11.24 -9.89 -1.68
CA ARG A 145 11.59 -11.24 -1.21
C ARG A 145 13.01 -11.64 -1.59
N LYS A 146 13.33 -11.67 -2.89
CA LYS A 146 14.66 -12.09 -3.39
C LYS A 146 15.41 -10.96 -4.05
N VAL A 147 14.70 -10.16 -4.83
CA VAL A 147 15.22 -8.96 -5.48
C VAL A 147 14.25 -7.81 -5.23
N PRO A 148 14.70 -6.55 -5.32
CA PRO A 148 13.84 -5.39 -5.10
C PRO A 148 12.51 -5.48 -5.87
N GLY A 149 11.39 -5.43 -5.14
CA GLY A 149 10.05 -5.32 -5.71
C GLY A 149 9.52 -6.54 -6.47
N ASP A 150 10.06 -7.73 -6.23
CA ASP A 150 9.65 -9.00 -6.89
C ASP A 150 8.29 -9.57 -6.44
N VAL A 151 7.59 -8.86 -5.55
CA VAL A 151 6.25 -9.23 -5.07
C VAL A 151 5.16 -8.88 -6.08
N LEU A 152 4.21 -9.81 -6.25
CA LEU A 152 3.11 -9.73 -7.21
C LEU A 152 1.76 -9.69 -6.49
N GLY A 153 1.05 -8.57 -6.62
CA GLY A 153 -0.27 -8.37 -6.04
C GLY A 153 -0.23 -8.04 -4.54
N MET A 154 -1.39 -7.67 -4.01
CA MET A 154 -1.47 -7.08 -2.68
C MET A 154 -1.18 -8.09 -1.54
N ASP A 155 -1.62 -9.34 -1.68
CA ASP A 155 -1.37 -10.35 -0.64
C ASP A 155 0.13 -10.66 -0.51
N ALA A 156 0.87 -10.77 -1.62
CA ALA A 156 2.32 -10.99 -1.57
C ALA A 156 3.08 -9.78 -0.99
N VAL A 157 2.58 -8.56 -1.22
CA VAL A 157 3.09 -7.33 -0.58
C VAL A 157 2.90 -7.40 0.93
N MET A 158 1.70 -7.73 1.41
CA MET A 158 1.42 -7.86 2.85
C MET A 158 2.31 -8.92 3.51
N ASP A 159 2.41 -10.12 2.92
CA ASP A 159 3.28 -11.20 3.43
C ASP A 159 4.75 -10.77 3.53
N SER A 160 5.24 -10.05 2.51
CA SER A 160 6.62 -9.59 2.45
C SER A 160 6.91 -8.52 3.51
N LEU A 161 6.00 -7.56 3.69
CA LEU A 161 6.15 -6.52 4.70
C LEU A 161 6.04 -7.10 6.13
N GLU A 162 5.13 -8.05 6.39
CA GLU A 162 5.06 -8.76 7.68
C GLU A 162 6.41 -9.42 8.00
N ALA A 163 7.01 -10.15 7.04
CA ALA A 163 8.31 -10.78 7.22
C ALA A 163 9.47 -9.78 7.42
N ILE A 164 9.45 -8.65 6.71
CA ILE A 164 10.45 -7.58 6.90
C ILE A 164 10.33 -6.97 8.30
N ILE A 165 9.11 -6.69 8.76
CA ILE A 165 8.84 -6.12 10.10
C ILE A 165 9.34 -7.08 11.18
N GLU A 166 8.98 -8.37 11.11
CA GLU A 166 9.44 -9.40 12.06
C GLU A 166 10.98 -9.47 12.11
N MET A 167 11.64 -9.37 10.96
CA MET A 167 13.10 -9.36 10.87
C MET A 167 13.69 -8.12 11.54
N CYS A 168 13.13 -6.94 11.29
CA CYS A 168 13.58 -5.68 11.89
C CYS A 168 13.39 -5.67 13.41
N GLU A 169 12.26 -6.19 13.90
CA GLU A 169 12.00 -6.36 15.33
C GLU A 169 13.05 -7.29 15.98
N GLY A 170 13.35 -8.42 15.34
CA GLY A 170 14.41 -9.34 15.79
C GLY A 170 15.82 -8.74 15.78
N LYS A 171 16.04 -7.66 15.03
CA LYS A 171 17.30 -6.88 15.00
C LYS A 171 17.32 -5.70 15.97
N GLY A 172 16.22 -5.44 16.67
CA GLY A 172 16.12 -4.34 17.64
C GLY A 172 15.94 -2.96 17.01
N ILE A 173 15.51 -2.89 15.74
CA ILE A 173 15.11 -1.62 15.13
C ILE A 173 13.87 -1.10 15.86
N ASP A 174 13.80 0.20 16.12
CA ASP A 174 12.58 0.81 16.62
C ASP A 174 11.50 0.77 15.54
N MET A 175 10.41 0.06 15.82
CA MET A 175 9.34 -0.12 14.84
C MET A 175 8.61 1.19 14.51
N ASP A 176 8.63 2.20 15.38
CA ASP A 176 8.04 3.52 15.08
C ASP A 176 8.86 4.30 14.04
N ARG A 177 10.09 3.83 13.73
CA ARG A 177 11.01 4.41 12.75
C ARG A 177 10.97 3.72 11.38
N LEU A 178 10.12 2.72 11.20
CA LEU A 178 9.95 2.03 9.91
C LEU A 178 8.84 2.66 9.06
N ILE A 179 9.16 2.92 7.79
CA ILE A 179 8.24 3.40 6.76
C ILE A 179 8.09 2.30 5.71
N LEU A 180 6.85 1.96 5.32
CA LEU A 180 6.58 0.86 4.40
C LEU A 180 6.32 1.37 2.98
N ASP A 181 7.01 0.81 1.97
CA ASP A 181 6.71 1.02 0.54
C ASP A 181 6.16 -0.30 -0.07
N PRO A 182 4.97 -0.29 -0.70
CA PRO A 182 4.36 -1.49 -1.28
C PRO A 182 4.94 -1.93 -2.62
N ALA A 183 6.03 -1.32 -3.09
CA ALA A 183 6.72 -1.66 -4.32
C ALA A 183 5.85 -1.52 -5.60
N ILE A 184 4.93 -0.55 -5.65
CA ILE A 184 4.13 -0.29 -6.86
C ILE A 184 5.08 0.08 -8.01
N GLY A 185 4.90 -0.47 -9.20
CA GLY A 185 5.74 -0.23 -10.37
C GLY A 185 6.35 -1.52 -10.93
N LYS A 186 6.83 -1.43 -12.17
CA LYS A 186 7.52 -2.55 -12.83
C LYS A 186 8.96 -2.66 -12.35
N TRP A 187 9.18 -3.51 -11.35
CA TRP A 187 10.52 -3.82 -10.78
C TRP A 187 11.14 -5.08 -11.38
N VAL A 188 10.32 -6.08 -11.70
CA VAL A 188 10.72 -7.33 -12.37
C VAL A 188 9.93 -7.52 -13.67
N PRO A 189 10.50 -8.20 -14.70
CA PRO A 189 9.83 -8.40 -15.99
C PRO A 189 8.42 -9.02 -15.89
N GLU A 190 8.24 -9.93 -14.95
CA GLU A 190 7.03 -10.71 -14.68
C GLU A 190 5.91 -9.89 -14.02
N LYS A 191 6.23 -8.69 -13.50
CA LYS A 191 5.25 -7.82 -12.85
C LYS A 191 4.46 -7.03 -13.89
N ASP A 192 3.29 -7.57 -14.22
CA ASP A 192 2.31 -6.90 -15.08
C ASP A 192 1.57 -5.77 -14.34
N PRO A 193 1.09 -4.74 -15.08
CA PRO A 193 0.39 -3.59 -14.49
C PRO A 193 -0.85 -3.96 -13.67
N ILE A 194 -1.49 -5.11 -13.92
CA ILE A 194 -2.64 -5.57 -13.15
C ILE A 194 -2.32 -5.73 -11.65
N TYR A 195 -1.08 -6.10 -11.31
CA TYR A 195 -0.63 -6.21 -9.93
C TYR A 195 -0.44 -4.83 -9.30
N ASP A 196 0.07 -3.86 -10.05
CA ASP A 196 0.16 -2.46 -9.60
C ASP A 196 -1.23 -1.87 -9.37
N PHE A 197 -2.18 -2.16 -10.27
CA PHE A 197 -3.58 -1.73 -10.10
C PHE A 197 -4.22 -2.37 -8.87
N GLU A 198 -3.98 -3.66 -8.61
CA GLU A 198 -4.49 -4.31 -7.42
C GLU A 198 -3.91 -3.71 -6.14
N THR A 199 -2.58 -3.64 -6.04
CA THR A 199 -1.89 -3.07 -4.87
C THR A 199 -2.35 -1.65 -4.63
N PHE A 200 -2.58 -0.87 -5.69
CA PHE A 200 -3.07 0.50 -5.57
C PHE A 200 -4.56 0.60 -5.22
N ASP A 201 -5.43 -0.28 -5.75
CA ASP A 201 -6.84 -0.36 -5.39
C ASP A 201 -7.03 -0.76 -3.92
N ARG A 202 -6.12 -1.57 -3.38
CA ARG A 202 -6.18 -2.11 -2.01
C ARG A 202 -5.15 -1.47 -1.07
N PHE A 203 -4.67 -0.27 -1.39
CA PHE A 203 -3.59 0.42 -0.67
C PHE A 203 -3.87 0.60 0.83
N GLU A 204 -5.14 0.80 1.22
CA GLU A 204 -5.59 0.97 2.61
C GLU A 204 -5.17 -0.18 3.52
N ARG A 205 -4.99 -1.40 2.98
CA ARG A 205 -4.58 -2.57 3.79
C ARG A 205 -3.21 -2.40 4.44
N LEU A 206 -2.34 -1.53 3.89
CA LEU A 206 -1.03 -1.23 4.47
C LEU A 206 -1.13 -0.55 5.83
N GLN A 207 -2.23 0.16 6.12
CA GLN A 207 -2.45 0.82 7.41
C GLN A 207 -2.60 -0.19 8.57
N LEU A 208 -2.84 -1.47 8.28
CA LEU A 208 -2.96 -2.53 9.27
C LEU A 208 -1.63 -2.86 9.97
N PHE A 209 -0.50 -2.42 9.41
CA PHE A 209 0.79 -2.55 10.07
C PHE A 209 1.00 -1.50 11.18
N GLY A 210 0.18 -0.44 11.22
CA GLY A 210 0.36 0.64 12.21
C GLY A 210 1.63 1.44 11.99
N ARG A 211 2.09 1.54 10.73
CA ARG A 211 3.33 2.22 10.34
C ARG A 211 3.06 3.25 9.24
N PRO A 212 3.89 4.30 9.13
CA PRO A 212 3.86 5.20 7.98
C PRO A 212 3.97 4.43 6.67
N VAL A 213 3.28 4.92 5.64
CA VAL A 213 3.24 4.29 4.33
C VAL A 213 3.67 5.32 3.30
N LEU A 214 4.67 4.94 2.51
CA LEU A 214 5.20 5.73 1.42
C LEU A 214 4.58 5.28 0.10
N ALA A 215 4.13 6.25 -0.71
CA ALA A 215 3.68 6.00 -2.07
C ALA A 215 4.64 6.66 -3.08
N ALA A 216 5.44 5.84 -3.75
CA ALA A 216 6.27 6.25 -4.88
C ALA A 216 5.51 5.96 -6.19
N LEU A 217 4.77 6.93 -6.74
CA LEU A 217 3.94 6.73 -7.94
C LEU A 217 4.36 7.58 -9.14
N SER A 218 5.19 8.59 -8.91
CA SER A 218 5.59 9.58 -9.91
C SER A 218 6.16 8.94 -11.17
N ARG A 219 5.51 9.20 -12.31
CA ARG A 219 5.91 8.82 -13.67
C ARG A 219 6.08 7.31 -13.94
N LYS A 220 5.56 6.45 -13.06
CA LYS A 220 5.70 4.98 -13.15
C LYS A 220 5.03 4.36 -14.39
N SER A 221 5.43 3.13 -14.71
CA SER A 221 5.04 2.38 -15.91
C SER A 221 3.54 2.14 -16.02
N PHE A 222 2.84 1.80 -14.93
CA PHE A 222 1.40 1.53 -14.95
C PHE A 222 0.58 2.73 -15.45
N ILE A 223 1.02 3.97 -15.14
CA ILE A 223 0.42 5.19 -15.67
C ILE A 223 0.63 5.28 -17.19
N GLY A 224 1.83 4.93 -17.64
CA GLY A 224 2.17 4.89 -19.05
C GLY A 224 1.34 3.88 -19.85
N GLU A 225 1.08 2.71 -19.26
CA GLU A 225 0.24 1.67 -19.85
C GLU A 225 -1.19 2.18 -20.08
N VAL A 226 -1.79 2.80 -19.06
CA VAL A 226 -3.17 3.30 -19.16
C VAL A 226 -3.29 4.49 -20.11
N LEU A 227 -2.33 5.42 -20.06
CA LEU A 227 -2.39 6.67 -20.83
C LEU A 227 -1.75 6.58 -22.21
N ASN A 228 -1.05 5.48 -22.52
CA ASN A 228 -0.19 5.33 -23.69
C ASN A 228 0.80 6.51 -23.85
N LYS A 229 1.49 6.86 -22.75
CA LYS A 229 2.39 8.02 -22.68
C LYS A 229 3.80 7.67 -22.21
N PRO A 230 4.85 8.32 -22.76
CA PRO A 230 6.22 8.22 -22.24
C PRO A 230 6.33 8.88 -20.86
N ALA A 231 7.34 8.53 -20.05
CA ALA A 231 7.43 9.00 -18.66
C ALA A 231 7.46 10.53 -18.52
N ALA A 232 8.02 11.24 -19.51
CA ALA A 232 8.06 12.70 -19.53
C ALA A 232 6.67 13.35 -19.55
N GLU A 233 5.65 12.67 -20.06
CA GLU A 233 4.29 13.19 -20.25
C GLU A 233 3.29 12.64 -19.22
N ARG A 234 3.78 11.95 -18.18
CA ARG A 234 2.94 11.30 -17.16
C ARG A 234 2.58 12.19 -15.98
N LEU A 235 2.89 13.49 -16.01
CA LEU A 235 2.63 14.39 -14.87
C LEU A 235 1.18 14.31 -14.39
N TYR A 236 0.19 14.56 -15.26
CA TYR A 236 -1.22 14.53 -14.86
C TYR A 236 -1.70 13.17 -14.34
N GLY A 237 -1.22 12.07 -14.93
CA GLY A 237 -1.48 10.73 -14.42
C GLY A 237 -0.85 10.49 -13.05
N SER A 238 0.34 11.06 -12.81
CA SER A 238 1.03 10.99 -11.53
C SER A 238 0.30 11.78 -10.45
N LEU A 239 -0.19 12.98 -10.77
CA LEU A 239 -0.99 13.80 -9.84
C LEU A 239 -2.30 13.11 -9.47
N ALA A 240 -2.99 12.50 -10.44
CA ALA A 240 -4.20 11.72 -10.19
C ALA A 240 -3.92 10.51 -9.28
N ALA A 241 -2.84 9.77 -9.55
CA ALA A 241 -2.42 8.65 -8.72
C ALA A 241 -2.01 9.11 -7.31
N THR A 242 -1.29 10.22 -7.17
CA THR A 242 -0.96 10.80 -5.86
C THR A 242 -2.21 11.15 -5.06
N ALA A 243 -3.18 11.85 -5.67
CA ALA A 243 -4.39 12.25 -4.97
C ALA A 243 -5.18 11.03 -4.45
N ILE A 244 -5.26 9.97 -5.26
CA ILE A 244 -5.88 8.71 -4.84
C ILE A 244 -5.06 8.06 -3.72
N ALA A 245 -3.73 8.00 -3.83
CA ALA A 245 -2.87 7.40 -2.78
C ALA A 245 -3.03 8.08 -1.42
N VAL A 246 -3.05 9.42 -1.40
CA VAL A 246 -3.29 10.21 -0.19
C VAL A 246 -4.67 9.91 0.38
N HIS A 247 -5.71 9.89 -0.47
CA HIS A 247 -7.07 9.56 -0.04
C HIS A 247 -7.17 8.14 0.55
N LYS A 248 -6.39 7.19 0.00
CA LYS A 248 -6.31 5.79 0.44
C LYS A 248 -5.36 5.55 1.61
N GLY A 249 -4.78 6.58 2.21
CA GLY A 249 -4.02 6.41 3.45
C GLY A 249 -2.51 6.68 3.38
N ALA A 250 -1.96 7.11 2.23
CA ALA A 250 -0.52 7.39 2.15
C ALA A 250 -0.12 8.53 3.10
N HIS A 251 1.03 8.36 3.76
CA HIS A 251 1.58 9.32 4.73
C HIS A 251 2.75 10.11 4.14
N ILE A 252 3.46 9.50 3.19
CA ILE A 252 4.58 10.11 2.48
C ILE A 252 4.40 9.88 0.97
N ILE A 253 4.57 10.92 0.16
CA ILE A 253 4.55 10.82 -1.30
C ILE A 253 5.96 11.07 -1.84
N ARG A 254 6.51 10.09 -2.55
CA ARG A 254 7.80 10.22 -3.24
C ARG A 254 7.59 10.68 -4.69
N THR A 255 8.15 11.84 -5.05
CA THR A 255 7.87 12.50 -6.34
C THR A 255 9.06 13.23 -6.96
N HIS A 256 9.05 13.34 -8.29
CA HIS A 256 9.99 14.18 -9.05
C HIS A 256 9.47 15.61 -9.26
N ASP A 257 8.15 15.83 -9.17
CA ASP A 257 7.48 17.07 -9.55
C ASP A 257 6.85 17.71 -8.29
N VAL A 258 7.68 18.23 -7.38
CA VAL A 258 7.26 18.60 -6.01
C VAL A 258 6.15 19.64 -6.03
N ALA A 259 6.35 20.79 -6.68
CA ALA A 259 5.35 21.87 -6.71
C ALA A 259 3.95 21.40 -7.14
N ALA A 260 3.88 20.68 -8.26
CA ALA A 260 2.61 20.17 -8.77
C ALA A 260 1.99 19.09 -7.86
N THR A 261 2.84 18.28 -7.21
CA THR A 261 2.41 17.25 -6.27
C THR A 261 1.81 17.88 -5.00
N THR A 262 2.38 18.99 -4.51
CA THR A 262 1.88 19.73 -3.34
C THR A 262 0.40 20.09 -3.48
N ASP A 263 -0.02 20.60 -4.64
CA ASP A 263 -1.42 20.95 -4.89
C ASP A 263 -2.35 19.74 -4.87
N ALA A 264 -1.93 18.63 -5.50
CA ALA A 264 -2.70 17.40 -5.53
C ALA A 264 -2.86 16.78 -4.12
N VAL A 265 -1.78 16.81 -3.32
CA VAL A 265 -1.79 16.34 -1.92
C VAL A 265 -2.76 17.17 -1.09
N ARG A 266 -2.68 18.50 -1.12
CA ARG A 266 -3.55 19.39 -0.33
C ARG A 266 -5.04 19.16 -0.59
N ILE A 267 -5.42 18.97 -1.84
CA ILE A 267 -6.82 18.67 -2.19
C ILE A 267 -7.22 17.28 -1.66
N ALA A 268 -6.35 16.28 -1.81
CA ALA A 268 -6.62 14.92 -1.35
C ALA A 268 -6.71 14.81 0.17
N GLU A 269 -5.86 15.53 0.91
CA GLU A 269 -5.92 15.65 2.37
C GLU A 269 -7.25 16.26 2.83
N ALA A 270 -7.69 17.34 2.17
CA ALA A 270 -8.93 18.02 2.54
C ALA A 270 -10.17 17.14 2.41
N ILE A 271 -10.14 16.11 1.56
CA ILE A 271 -11.25 15.17 1.36
C ILE A 271 -11.04 13.81 2.06
N ARG A 272 -9.83 13.52 2.57
CA ARG A 272 -9.56 12.27 3.30
C ARG A 272 -10.33 12.29 4.61
N GLY A 273 -11.24 11.32 4.77
CA GLY A 273 -11.95 11.13 6.03
C GLY A 273 -11.00 10.66 7.12
N ARG A 274 -11.22 11.13 8.35
CA ARG A 274 -10.48 10.62 9.52
C ARG A 274 -11.06 9.28 9.96
N GLN A 275 -10.21 8.39 10.46
CA GLN A 275 -10.69 7.17 11.10
C GLN A 275 -11.55 7.53 12.33
N PRO A 276 -12.76 6.95 12.47
CA PRO A 276 -13.56 7.15 13.66
C PRO A 276 -12.91 6.45 14.86
N VAL A 277 -12.42 7.24 15.81
CA VAL A 277 -11.87 6.79 17.09
C VAL A 277 -12.45 7.64 18.22
N VAL A 278 -12.84 7.00 19.32
CA VAL A 278 -13.33 7.66 20.54
C VAL A 278 -12.49 7.18 21.72
N GLU A 279 -11.91 8.13 22.45
CA GLU A 279 -11.09 7.88 23.63
C GLU A 279 -11.71 8.52 24.88
N GLU A 280 -11.86 7.75 25.96
CA GLU A 280 -12.25 8.27 27.27
C GLU A 280 -11.59 7.44 28.39
N LYS A 281 -10.94 8.09 29.36
CA LYS A 281 -10.38 7.46 30.59
C LYS A 281 -9.48 6.23 30.31
N GLY A 282 -8.68 6.28 29.23
CA GLY A 282 -7.80 5.19 28.83
C GLY A 282 -8.49 4.03 28.09
N PHE A 283 -9.78 4.17 27.77
CA PHE A 283 -10.47 3.30 26.83
C PHE A 283 -10.47 3.94 25.45
N GLU A 284 -10.30 3.12 24.43
CA GLU A 284 -10.34 3.52 23.02
C GLU A 284 -11.28 2.58 22.26
N VAL A 285 -12.10 3.14 21.37
CA VAL A 285 -12.90 2.38 20.40
C VAL A 285 -12.70 2.97 19.02
N SER A 286 -12.22 2.13 18.09
CA SER A 286 -12.01 2.49 16.68
C SER A 286 -12.82 1.59 15.73
N VAL A 287 -13.20 2.13 14.57
CA VAL A 287 -13.72 1.31 13.47
C VAL A 287 -12.56 0.67 12.70
N LEU A 288 -12.66 -0.63 12.44
CA LEU A 288 -11.69 -1.38 11.61
C LEU A 288 -12.32 -1.75 10.28
N ASP A 289 -11.86 -1.14 9.20
CA ASP A 289 -12.35 -1.38 7.84
C ASP A 289 -11.69 -2.62 7.21
N ILE A 290 -12.05 -3.79 7.71
CA ILE A 290 -11.49 -5.08 7.26
C ILE A 290 -12.26 -5.59 6.04
N THR A 291 -11.59 -5.65 4.90
CA THR A 291 -12.19 -6.11 3.63
C THR A 291 -11.70 -7.49 3.16
N ASN A 292 -10.56 -7.96 3.69
CA ASN A 292 -9.96 -9.27 3.44
C ASN A 292 -9.88 -10.08 4.75
N PRO A 293 -10.19 -11.39 4.77
CA PRO A 293 -10.04 -12.22 5.96
C PRO A 293 -8.60 -12.26 6.50
N ASP A 294 -7.58 -12.33 5.65
CA ASP A 294 -6.19 -12.46 6.09
C ASP A 294 -5.71 -11.21 6.84
N ASP A 295 -6.18 -10.04 6.43
CA ASP A 295 -6.02 -8.79 7.18
C ASP A 295 -6.60 -8.86 8.59
N ALA A 296 -7.77 -9.49 8.72
CA ALA A 296 -8.39 -9.70 10.03
C ALA A 296 -7.53 -10.59 10.92
N ALA A 297 -6.91 -11.62 10.34
CA ALA A 297 -6.02 -12.50 11.07
C ALA A 297 -4.77 -11.74 11.54
N LEU A 298 -4.18 -10.89 10.69
CA LEU A 298 -3.06 -10.02 11.04
C LEU A 298 -3.41 -9.09 12.22
N VAL A 299 -4.52 -8.35 12.14
CA VAL A 299 -4.95 -7.47 13.24
C VAL A 299 -5.18 -8.24 14.55
N MET A 300 -5.76 -9.44 14.47
CA MET A 300 -5.94 -10.30 15.64
C MET A 300 -4.60 -10.74 16.25
N LYS A 301 -3.61 -11.10 15.43
CA LYS A 301 -2.27 -11.44 15.92
C LYS A 301 -1.63 -10.27 16.66
N ASN A 302 -1.77 -9.04 16.13
CA ASN A 302 -1.19 -7.83 16.73
C ASN A 302 -1.70 -7.54 18.15
N ILE A 303 -2.92 -7.98 18.48
CA ILE A 303 -3.47 -7.87 19.85
C ILE A 303 -3.25 -9.13 20.70
N GLY A 304 -2.40 -10.07 20.25
CA GLY A 304 -2.00 -11.27 20.99
C GLY A 304 -2.92 -12.49 20.81
N VAL A 305 -3.79 -12.53 19.80
CA VAL A 305 -4.59 -13.74 19.51
C VAL A 305 -3.69 -14.82 18.92
N THR A 306 -3.85 -16.06 19.39
CA THR A 306 -3.12 -17.22 18.86
C THR A 306 -3.36 -17.42 17.36
N GLU A 307 -2.37 -17.96 16.64
CA GLU A 307 -2.47 -18.28 15.20
C GLU A 307 -3.69 -19.17 14.85
N THR A 308 -3.97 -20.17 15.69
CA THR A 308 -5.16 -21.02 15.49
C THR A 308 -6.46 -20.23 15.64
N GLY A 309 -6.51 -19.36 16.65
CA GLY A 309 -7.68 -18.50 16.91
C GLY A 309 -7.95 -17.54 15.75
N SER A 310 -6.93 -16.81 15.29
CA SER A 310 -7.06 -15.86 14.19
C SER A 310 -7.46 -16.56 12.88
N THR A 311 -6.89 -17.72 12.59
CA THR A 311 -7.23 -18.55 11.42
C THR A 311 -8.69 -19.02 11.41
N ILE A 312 -9.24 -19.41 12.57
CA ILE A 312 -10.65 -19.86 12.66
C ILE A 312 -11.60 -18.67 12.55
N MET A 313 -11.23 -17.51 13.09
CA MET A 313 -12.11 -16.36 13.20
C MET A 313 -12.13 -15.46 11.97
N LYS A 314 -11.08 -15.44 11.15
CA LYS A 314 -10.94 -14.50 10.04
C LYS A 314 -12.12 -14.45 9.06
N ASN A 315 -12.77 -15.59 8.78
CA ASN A 315 -13.91 -15.62 7.86
C ASN A 315 -15.21 -15.04 8.46
N LYS A 316 -15.21 -14.66 9.74
CA LYS A 316 -16.35 -14.05 10.44
C LYS A 316 -16.29 -12.53 10.47
N THR A 317 -15.17 -11.91 10.09
CA THR A 317 -14.99 -10.45 10.19
C THR A 317 -15.43 -9.72 8.92
N VAL A 318 -15.34 -10.39 7.78
CA VAL A 318 -15.65 -9.81 6.47
C VAL A 318 -17.12 -10.05 6.13
N ASN A 319 -17.89 -8.97 5.99
CA ASN A 319 -19.30 -9.02 5.58
C ASN A 319 -19.46 -8.86 4.06
N ARG A 320 -20.46 -9.54 3.51
CA ARG A 320 -20.89 -9.40 2.11
C ARG A 320 -22.39 -9.20 2.03
N VAL A 321 -22.76 -8.34 1.08
CA VAL A 321 -24.14 -8.07 0.71
C VAL A 321 -24.29 -8.47 -0.75
N LEU A 322 -24.96 -9.58 -0.99
CA LEU A 322 -25.16 -10.12 -2.34
C LEU A 322 -26.58 -9.82 -2.81
N ARG A 323 -26.73 -9.31 -4.03
CA ARG A 323 -28.01 -9.27 -4.72
C ARG A 323 -28.11 -10.49 -5.63
N ILE A 324 -29.13 -11.30 -5.43
CA ILE A 324 -29.47 -12.41 -6.32
C ILE A 324 -30.74 -12.00 -7.05
N SER A 325 -30.64 -11.77 -8.36
CA SER A 325 -31.75 -11.27 -9.16
C SER A 325 -32.46 -12.38 -9.94
N ASN A 326 -33.71 -12.11 -10.29
CA ASN A 326 -34.50 -12.94 -11.22
C ASN A 326 -34.62 -14.40 -10.77
N ILE A 327 -35.05 -14.61 -9.53
CA ILE A 327 -35.33 -15.93 -8.97
C ILE A 327 -36.80 -16.06 -8.62
N THR A 328 -37.31 -17.29 -8.52
CA THR A 328 -38.71 -17.48 -8.13
C THR A 328 -38.91 -17.07 -6.66
N THR A 329 -40.10 -16.61 -6.31
CA THR A 329 -40.44 -16.26 -4.93
C THR A 329 -40.17 -17.40 -3.94
N THR A 330 -40.40 -18.66 -4.34
CA THR A 330 -40.06 -19.79 -3.48
C THR A 330 -38.55 -19.92 -3.26
N GLU A 331 -37.73 -19.78 -4.30
CA GLU A 331 -36.28 -19.85 -4.17
C GLU A 331 -35.76 -18.73 -3.26
N ALA A 332 -36.29 -17.52 -3.43
CA ALA A 332 -35.96 -16.37 -2.59
C ALA A 332 -36.31 -16.60 -1.11
N LEU A 333 -37.49 -17.17 -0.82
CA LEU A 333 -37.89 -17.53 0.53
C LEU A 333 -37.03 -18.66 1.12
N ILE A 334 -36.62 -19.66 0.34
CA ILE A 334 -35.68 -20.70 0.78
C ILE A 334 -34.33 -20.07 1.14
N ILE A 335 -33.78 -19.22 0.27
CA ILE A 335 -32.52 -18.51 0.50
C ILE A 335 -32.60 -17.69 1.79
N LYS A 336 -33.70 -16.95 1.99
CA LYS A 336 -33.95 -16.19 3.22
C LYS A 336 -33.89 -17.07 4.47
N GLN A 337 -34.62 -18.18 4.47
CA GLN A 337 -34.65 -19.08 5.62
C GLN A 337 -33.27 -19.69 5.90
N GLU A 338 -32.54 -20.09 4.86
CA GLU A 338 -31.22 -20.69 5.00
C GLU A 338 -30.17 -19.68 5.50
N ILE A 339 -30.19 -18.42 5.06
CA ILE A 339 -29.24 -17.42 5.59
C ILE A 339 -29.58 -17.02 7.04
N LEU A 340 -30.87 -16.87 7.38
CA LEU A 340 -31.31 -16.61 8.75
C LEU A 340 -30.87 -17.73 9.71
N ALA A 341 -30.99 -18.99 9.29
CA ALA A 341 -30.54 -20.15 10.08
C ALA A 341 -29.02 -20.16 10.33
N ARG A 342 -28.24 -19.40 9.56
CA ARG A 342 -26.78 -19.23 9.74
C ARG A 342 -26.42 -17.95 10.49
N GLY A 343 -27.41 -17.14 10.88
CA GLY A 343 -27.23 -15.86 11.57
C GLY A 343 -26.87 -14.69 10.65
N GLY A 344 -27.09 -14.81 9.35
CA GLY A 344 -27.13 -13.65 8.45
C GLY A 344 -28.57 -13.14 8.31
N ASP A 345 -28.80 -12.27 7.33
CA ASP A 345 -30.11 -11.66 7.06
C ASP A 345 -30.41 -11.64 5.56
N ALA A 346 -31.68 -11.46 5.19
CA ALA A 346 -32.08 -11.23 3.81
C ALA A 346 -33.32 -10.34 3.67
N ALA A 347 -33.26 -9.44 2.69
CA ALA A 347 -34.33 -8.55 2.31
C ALA A 347 -34.94 -8.96 0.96
N LEU A 348 -36.28 -8.93 0.90
CA LEU A 348 -37.08 -9.21 -0.30
C LEU A 348 -38.15 -8.13 -0.43
N GLU A 349 -38.73 -8.02 -1.62
CA GLU A 349 -39.91 -7.19 -1.81
C GLU A 349 -41.12 -7.72 -1.05
N ARG A 350 -42.08 -6.83 -0.79
CA ARG A 350 -43.29 -7.14 -0.01
C ARG A 350 -44.13 -8.24 -0.65
N ASP A 351 -44.31 -8.19 -1.96
CA ASP A 351 -45.26 -9.03 -2.69
C ASP A 351 -44.74 -10.46 -2.89
N ALA A 352 -43.41 -10.66 -2.77
CA ALA A 352 -42.82 -11.99 -2.64
C ALA A 352 -43.21 -12.67 -1.30
N VAL A 353 -43.40 -11.90 -0.23
CA VAL A 353 -43.84 -12.46 1.07
C VAL A 353 -45.30 -12.91 1.02
N SER A 354 -46.15 -12.22 0.25
CA SER A 354 -47.55 -12.60 0.04
C SER A 354 -47.77 -13.59 -1.10
N HIS A 355 -46.70 -14.05 -1.78
CA HIS A 355 -46.77 -14.90 -2.97
C HIS A 355 -47.54 -14.28 -4.16
N GLU A 356 -47.62 -12.96 -4.22
CA GLU A 356 -48.26 -12.21 -5.31
C GLU A 356 -47.31 -12.00 -6.50
N ALA A 357 -45.99 -12.03 -6.26
CA ALA A 357 -44.96 -12.01 -7.30
C ALA A 357 -44.49 -13.44 -7.65
N GLU A 358 -44.34 -13.74 -8.94
CA GLU A 358 -43.76 -15.01 -9.41
C GLU A 358 -42.23 -15.00 -9.33
N TRP A 359 -41.63 -13.85 -9.69
CA TRP A 359 -40.19 -13.60 -9.74
C TRP A 359 -39.85 -12.40 -8.88
N THR A 360 -38.72 -12.47 -8.17
CA THR A 360 -38.23 -11.43 -7.28
C THR A 360 -36.70 -11.40 -7.27
N ASP A 361 -36.15 -10.34 -6.69
CA ASP A 361 -34.77 -10.30 -6.22
C ASP A 361 -34.70 -10.59 -4.71
N VAL A 362 -33.53 -11.02 -4.23
CA VAL A 362 -33.22 -11.10 -2.80
C VAL A 362 -31.85 -10.47 -2.53
N ILE A 363 -31.78 -9.66 -1.47
CA ILE A 363 -30.52 -9.17 -0.92
C ILE A 363 -30.15 -10.06 0.25
N VAL A 364 -29.00 -10.73 0.19
CA VAL A 364 -28.45 -11.60 1.23
C VAL A 364 -27.32 -10.87 1.94
N MET A 365 -27.37 -10.79 3.26
CA MET A 365 -26.40 -10.10 4.10
C MET A 365 -25.78 -11.08 5.08
N GLY A 366 -24.46 -11.15 5.15
CA GLY A 366 -23.80 -11.97 6.17
C GLY A 366 -22.28 -11.98 6.03
N THR A 367 -21.63 -12.56 7.03
CA THR A 367 -20.19 -12.80 7.00
C THR A 367 -19.83 -13.77 5.88
N LEU A 368 -18.59 -13.73 5.40
CA LEU A 368 -18.09 -14.61 4.35
C LEU A 368 -18.27 -16.09 4.72
N LEU A 369 -18.09 -16.46 6.00
CA LEU A 369 -18.38 -17.80 6.52
C LEU A 369 -19.86 -18.19 6.34
N GLN A 370 -20.79 -17.28 6.66
CA GLN A 370 -22.23 -17.53 6.56
C GLN A 370 -22.67 -17.66 5.10
N VAL A 371 -22.17 -16.79 4.22
CA VAL A 371 -22.48 -16.81 2.79
C VAL A 371 -21.94 -18.07 2.12
N ARG A 372 -20.70 -18.51 2.44
CA ARG A 372 -20.16 -19.78 1.92
C ARG A 372 -21.01 -20.98 2.38
N ARG A 373 -21.36 -21.03 3.66
CA ARG A 373 -22.24 -22.08 4.21
C ARG A 373 -23.65 -22.06 3.63
N LEU A 374 -24.15 -20.89 3.22
CA LEU A 374 -25.41 -20.78 2.49
C LEU A 374 -25.24 -21.45 1.13
N ALA A 375 -24.23 -21.08 0.35
CA ALA A 375 -23.98 -21.67 -0.97
C ALA A 375 -23.86 -23.21 -0.89
N ASP A 376 -23.06 -23.73 0.02
CA ASP A 376 -22.90 -25.18 0.21
C ASP A 376 -24.21 -25.90 0.51
N LYS A 377 -25.15 -25.23 1.18
CA LYS A 377 -26.45 -25.81 1.47
C LYS A 377 -27.40 -25.75 0.28
N LEU A 378 -27.41 -24.64 -0.46
CA LEU A 378 -28.23 -24.48 -1.67
C LEU A 378 -27.86 -25.51 -2.75
N GLU A 379 -26.60 -25.95 -2.78
CA GLU A 379 -26.11 -26.99 -3.69
C GLU A 379 -26.88 -28.32 -3.58
N CYS A 380 -27.35 -28.66 -2.38
CA CYS A 380 -28.11 -29.90 -2.13
C CYS A 380 -29.63 -29.72 -2.19
N GLN A 381 -30.14 -28.55 -2.63
CA GLN A 381 -31.57 -28.25 -2.68
C GLN A 381 -32.15 -28.44 -4.09
N ALA A 382 -33.48 -28.47 -4.20
CA ALA A 382 -34.19 -28.61 -5.47
C ALA A 382 -34.23 -27.29 -6.28
N ARG A 383 -34.81 -27.34 -7.50
CA ARG A 383 -34.98 -26.20 -8.42
C ARG A 383 -33.64 -25.64 -8.92
N ASN A 384 -33.54 -24.33 -9.14
CA ASN A 384 -32.30 -23.70 -9.61
C ASN A 384 -31.35 -23.34 -8.46
N LEU A 385 -31.63 -23.77 -7.22
CA LEU A 385 -30.76 -23.48 -6.07
C LEU A 385 -29.32 -24.02 -6.22
N PRO A 386 -29.06 -25.19 -6.85
CA PRO A 386 -27.70 -25.61 -7.15
C PRO A 386 -26.98 -24.68 -8.14
N LEU A 387 -27.70 -24.14 -9.13
CA LEU A 387 -27.15 -23.13 -10.04
C LEU A 387 -26.83 -21.83 -9.29
N ILE A 388 -27.74 -21.36 -8.44
CA ILE A 388 -27.55 -20.16 -7.61
C ILE A 388 -26.36 -20.34 -6.65
N SER A 389 -26.19 -21.53 -6.08
CA SER A 389 -25.01 -21.87 -5.27
C SER A 389 -23.71 -21.64 -6.04
N ASN A 390 -23.61 -22.16 -7.25
CA ASN A 390 -22.43 -21.97 -8.11
C ASN A 390 -22.21 -20.49 -8.43
N LEU A 391 -23.27 -19.75 -8.76
CA LEU A 391 -23.17 -18.31 -9.01
C LEU A 391 -22.64 -17.53 -7.80
N ILE A 392 -23.07 -17.89 -6.58
CA ILE A 392 -22.54 -17.29 -5.34
C ILE A 392 -21.05 -17.63 -5.19
N LYS A 393 -20.67 -18.91 -5.36
CA LYS A 393 -19.27 -19.36 -5.24
C LYS A 393 -18.37 -18.67 -6.26
N ASP A 394 -18.80 -18.57 -7.52
CA ASP A 394 -18.07 -17.91 -8.61
C ASP A 394 -17.93 -16.41 -8.36
N THR A 395 -18.99 -15.74 -7.89
CA THR A 395 -18.95 -14.30 -7.54
C THR A 395 -17.93 -14.03 -6.44
N LEU A 396 -17.93 -14.85 -5.38
CA LEU A 396 -16.95 -14.72 -4.29
C LEU A 396 -15.51 -15.00 -4.76
N LYS A 397 -15.33 -15.90 -5.73
CA LYS A 397 -14.01 -16.19 -6.31
C LYS A 397 -13.51 -15.01 -7.16
N GLN A 398 -14.37 -14.46 -8.00
CA GLN A 398 -14.07 -13.31 -8.87
C GLN A 398 -13.67 -12.06 -8.09
N GLU A 399 -14.20 -11.88 -6.88
CA GLU A 399 -13.83 -10.76 -6.00
C GLU A 399 -12.35 -10.78 -5.58
N SER A 400 -11.75 -11.97 -5.46
CA SER A 400 -10.33 -12.17 -5.15
C SER A 400 -9.45 -12.38 -6.39
N ASP A 401 -10.04 -12.45 -7.58
CA ASP A 401 -9.32 -12.77 -8.82
C ASP A 401 -8.76 -11.50 -9.46
N VAL A 402 -7.44 -11.37 -9.47
CA VAL A 402 -6.72 -10.17 -9.97
C VAL A 402 -6.98 -9.94 -11.45
N GLU A 403 -6.91 -11.01 -12.25
CA GLU A 403 -7.14 -10.91 -13.69
C GLU A 403 -8.57 -10.46 -13.97
N TYR A 404 -9.56 -11.10 -13.35
CA TYR A 404 -10.96 -10.73 -13.50
C TYR A 404 -11.22 -9.25 -13.17
N ARG A 405 -10.60 -8.73 -12.11
CA ARG A 405 -10.82 -7.34 -11.64
C ARG A 405 -10.14 -6.29 -12.50
N TYR A 406 -8.91 -6.55 -12.93
CA TYR A 406 -8.04 -5.51 -13.48
C TYR A 406 -7.61 -5.75 -14.93
N MET A 407 -7.78 -6.95 -15.47
CA MET A 407 -7.55 -7.20 -16.89
C MET A 407 -8.69 -6.61 -17.71
N ARG A 408 -8.47 -5.41 -18.23
CA ARG A 408 -9.40 -4.74 -19.14
C ARG A 408 -8.75 -4.59 -20.51
N LYS A 409 -9.55 -4.75 -21.57
CA LYS A 409 -9.17 -4.22 -22.89
C LYS A 409 -9.34 -2.71 -22.80
N ILE A 410 -8.25 -2.00 -22.52
CA ILE A 410 -8.21 -0.52 -22.47
C ILE A 410 -8.17 0.02 -23.89
#